data_AF-A0A6M8U4Y6-F1
#
_entry.id   AF-A0A6M8U4Y6-F1
#
_cell.length_a   1.000
_cell.length_b   1.000
_cell.length_c   1.000
_cell.angle_alpha   90.00
_cell.angle_beta   90.00
_cell.angle_gamma   90.00
#
_symmetry.space_group_name_H-M   'P 1'
#
loop_
_entity.id
_entity.type
_entity.pdbx_description
1 polymer ?
#
loop_
_entity_poly.entity_id
_entity_poly.type
_entity_poly.pdbx_seq_one_letter_code
_entity_poly.pdbx_strand_id
1 'polypeptide(L)' 'MVKVIFSGYGIDIIENNGIFYIKYDDGGLISKDIESEIIKEEAIKAQLSSKDASEIIILTQKRDKINLPKI' A
#
# COMPACT_ATOMS: atom_id res chain seq x y z
N MET A 1 18.00 0.74 7.51
CA MET A 1 17.25 -0.15 8.43
C MET A 1 15.82 -0.17 7.93
N VAL A 2 15.24 -1.37 7.77
CA VAL A 2 13.85 -1.55 7.35
C VAL A 2 13.01 -1.68 8.62
N LYS A 3 12.00 -0.84 8.79
CA LYS A 3 11.12 -0.85 9.97
C LYS A 3 9.67 -0.88 9.54
N VAL A 4 8.90 -1.82 10.09
CA VAL A 4 7.44 -1.80 9.95
C VAL A 4 6.89 -0.65 10.80
N ILE A 5 6.23 0.29 10.14
CA ILE A 5 5.59 1.45 10.77
C ILE A 5 4.18 1.07 11.23
N PHE A 6 3.49 0.27 10.43
CA PHE A 6 2.10 -0.10 10.69
C PHE A 6 1.76 -1.43 10.02
N SER A 7 0.96 -2.26 10.67
CA SER A 7 0.36 -3.46 10.11
C SER A 7 -1.09 -3.51 10.56
N GLY A 8 -2.02 -3.49 9.61
CA GLY A 8 -3.45 -3.46 9.91
C GLY A 8 -4.28 -3.20 8.67
N TYR A 9 -5.59 -3.47 8.74
CA TYR A 9 -6.51 -3.22 7.63
C TYR A 9 -6.19 -3.96 6.32
N GLY A 10 -5.39 -5.03 6.38
CA GLY A 10 -4.94 -5.77 5.19
C GLY A 10 -3.75 -5.12 4.47
N ILE A 11 -3.08 -4.16 5.12
CA ILE A 11 -1.87 -3.51 4.61
C ILE A 11 -0.75 -3.52 5.66
N ASP A 12 0.49 -3.48 5.16
CA ASP A 12 1.72 -3.38 5.92
C ASP A 12 2.51 -2.18 5.39
N ILE A 13 2.79 -1.20 6.24
CA ILE A 13 3.57 -0.02 5.91
C ILE A 13 4.98 -0.20 6.46
N ILE A 14 5.95 -0.05 5.58
CA ILE A 14 7.37 -0.25 5.87
C ILE A 14 8.12 1.04 5.54
N GLU A 15 8.95 1.50 6.46
CA GLU A 15 9.91 2.56 6.19
C GLU A 15 11.28 1.94 5.94
N ASN A 16 11.91 2.30 4.83
CA ASN A 16 13.27 1.96 4.52
C ASN A 16 14.06 3.24 4.19
N ASN A 17 14.96 3.62 5.09
CA ASN A 17 15.89 4.73 4.88
C ASN A 17 15.19 6.09 4.56
N GLY A 18 14.03 6.33 5.18
CA GLY A 18 13.22 7.53 4.96
C GLY A 18 12.23 7.43 3.79
N ILE A 19 12.24 6.33 3.04
CA ILE A 19 11.26 6.01 2.00
C ILE A 19 10.19 5.11 2.58
N PHE A 20 8.93 5.38 2.28
CA PHE A 20 7.79 4.61 2.75
C PHE A 20 7.29 3.67 1.66
N TYR A 21 6.97 2.45 2.05
CA TYR A 21 6.42 1.41 1.20
C TYR A 21 5.13 0.89 1.82
N ILE A 22 4.13 0.63 0.99
CA ILE A 22 2.92 -0.08 1.38
C ILE A 22 2.95 -1.46 0.73
N LYS A 23 2.72 -2.47 1.54
CA LYS A 23 2.53 -3.86 1.12
C LYS A 23 1.09 -4.25 1.38
N TYR A 24 0.48 -4.90 0.41
CA TYR A 24 -0.86 -5.44 0.56
C TYR A 24 -1.00 -6.67 -0.33
N ASP A 25 -1.80 -7.63 0.12
CA ASP A 25 -2.18 -8.75 -0.74
C ASP A 25 -3.30 -8.29 -1.68
N ASP A 26 -3.16 -8.55 -2.97
CA ASP A 26 -4.16 -8.22 -3.98
C ASP A 26 -5.47 -9.02 -3.80
N GLY A 27 -5.52 -9.99 -2.87
CA GLY A 27 -6.66 -10.88 -2.69
C GLY A 27 -6.88 -11.82 -3.87
N GLY A 28 -5.92 -11.87 -4.80
CA GLY A 28 -5.96 -12.68 -6.00
C GLY A 28 -5.71 -14.17 -5.71
N LEU A 29 -6.16 -15.02 -6.63
CA LEU A 29 -5.91 -16.48 -6.61
C LEU A 29 -4.42 -16.85 -6.54
N ILE A 30 -3.55 -15.92 -6.91
CA ILE A 30 -2.10 -16.02 -6.76
C ILE A 30 -1.75 -14.93 -5.75
N SER A 31 -1.36 -15.33 -4.53
CA SER A 31 -0.85 -14.42 -3.50
C SER A 31 0.30 -13.63 -4.11
N LYS A 32 0.03 -12.36 -4.41
CA LYS A 32 0.98 -11.45 -5.00
C LYS A 32 1.05 -10.27 -4.06
N ASP A 33 2.07 -10.29 -3.22
CA ASP A 33 2.40 -9.17 -2.36
C ASP A 33 2.73 -7.97 -3.25
N ILE A 34 1.79 -7.03 -3.36
CA ILE A 34 2.04 -5.77 -4.06
C ILE A 34 2.79 -4.88 -3.09
N GLU A 35 4.00 -4.51 -3.45
CA GLU A 35 4.78 -3.50 -2.75
C GLU A 35 4.85 -2.26 -3.64
N SER A 36 4.31 -1.15 -3.13
CA SER A 36 4.39 0.13 -3.82
C SER A 36 5.04 1.18 -2.93
N GLU A 37 5.88 2.01 -3.53
CA GLU A 37 6.44 3.17 -2.86
C GLU A 37 5.37 4.24 -2.69
N ILE A 38 5.24 4.76 -1.47
CA ILE A 38 4.28 5.80 -1.11
C ILE A 38 4.99 6.95 -0.41
N ILE A 39 4.39 8.13 -0.46
CA ILE A 39 4.87 9.26 0.33
C ILE A 39 4.40 9.15 1.78
N LYS A 40 5.11 9.82 2.69
CA LYS A 40 4.78 9.85 4.12
C LYS A 40 3.33 10.25 4.40
N GLU A 41 2.78 11.19 3.65
CA GLU A 41 1.38 11.63 3.80
C GLU A 41 0.39 10.50 3.50
N GLU A 42 0.62 9.72 2.45
CA GLU A 42 -0.19 8.55 2.12
C GLU A 42 -0.06 7.47 3.20
N ALA A 43 1.14 7.27 3.74
CA ALA A 43 1.37 6.33 4.83
C ALA A 43 0.61 6.73 6.10
N ILE A 44 0.59 8.01 6.45
CA ILE A 44 -0.18 8.51 7.60
C ILE A 44 -1.68 8.36 7.35
N LYS A 45 -2.14 8.68 6.14
CA LYS A 45 -3.56 8.56 5.77
C LYS A 45 -4.03 7.12 5.89
N ALA A 46 -3.27 6.18 5.35
CA ALA A 46 -3.56 4.75 5.43
C ALA A 46 -3.61 4.19 6.87
N GLN A 47 -2.95 4.85 7.82
CA GLN A 47 -2.99 4.48 9.25
C GLN A 47 -4.22 5.03 9.98
N LEU A 48 -4.90 6.06 9.45
CA LEU A 48 -6.01 6.72 10.14
C LEU A 48 -7.27 5.84 10.20
N SER A 49 -7.56 5.11 9.12
CA SER A 49 -8.77 4.29 9.02
C SER A 49 -8.64 3.25 7.90
N SER A 50 -9.37 2.15 8.02
CA SER A 50 -9.47 1.12 6.97
C SER A 50 -9.97 1.70 5.64
N LYS A 51 -10.83 2.73 5.70
CA LYS A 51 -11.32 3.41 4.49
C LYS A 51 -10.18 4.16 3.79
N ASP A 52 -9.41 4.93 4.53
CA ASP A 52 -8.25 5.63 3.99
C ASP A 52 -7.18 4.67 3.50
N ALA A 53 -6.92 3.57 4.22
CA ALA A 53 -6.03 2.48 3.76
C ALA A 53 -6.44 1.97 2.38
N SER A 54 -7.73 1.64 2.21
CA SER A 54 -8.25 1.15 0.92
C SER A 54 -8.15 2.21 -0.19
N GLU A 55 -8.31 3.49 0.12
CA GLU A 55 -8.17 4.57 -0.84
C GLU A 55 -6.71 4.70 -1.32
N ILE A 56 -5.75 4.61 -0.40
CA ILE A 56 -4.32 4.62 -0.74
C ILE A 56 -3.96 3.42 -1.61
N ILE A 57 -4.45 2.21 -1.29
CA ILE A 57 -4.24 1.02 -2.13
C ILE A 57 -4.72 1.28 -3.57
N ILE A 58 -5.95 1.77 -3.74
CA ILE A 58 -6.52 2.06 -5.07
C ILE A 58 -5.69 3.13 -5.81
N LEU A 59 -5.24 4.17 -5.09
CA LEU A 59 -4.38 5.22 -5.65
C LEU A 59 -3.03 4.67 -6.09
N THR A 60 -2.42 3.78 -5.31
CA THR A 60 -1.14 3.14 -5.66
C THR A 60 -1.32 2.23 -6.86
N GLN A 61 -2.34 1.37 -6.87
CA GLN A 61 -2.65 0.52 -8.04
C GLN A 61 -2.89 1.34 -9.32
N LYS A 62 -3.58 2.48 -9.22
CA LYS A 62 -3.79 3.41 -10.35
C LYS A 62 -2.48 4.02 -10.84
N ARG A 63 -1.60 4.46 -9.93
CA ARG A 63 -0.28 5.02 -10.27
C ARG A 63 0.63 3.99 -10.93
N ASP A 64 0.66 2.79 -10.36
CA ASP A 64 1.51 1.68 -10.80
C ASP A 64 0.93 0.96 -12.03
N LYS A 65 -0.29 1.33 -12.47
CA LYS A 65 -1.04 0.68 -13.55
C LYS A 65 -1.20 -0.84 -13.35
N ILE A 66 -1.17 -1.32 -12.10
CA ILE A 66 -1.12 -2.75 -11.78
C ILE A 66 -2.38 -3.50 -12.24
N ASN A 67 -3.53 -2.84 -12.40
CA ASN A 67 -4.66 -3.42 -13.13
C ASN A 67 -5.72 -2.35 -13.42
N LEU A 68 -5.51 -1.54 -14.47
CA LEU A 68 -6.69 -0.98 -15.15
C LEU A 68 -7.19 -2.06 -16.11
N PRO A 69 -8.39 -2.64 -15.91
CA PRO A 69 -9.02 -3.36 -17.00
C PRO A 69 -9.08 -2.39 -18.18
N LYS A 70 -8.39 -2.72 -19.27
CA LYS A 70 -8.58 -2.07 -20.56
C LYS A 70 -10.03 -2.33 -20.95
N ILE A 71 -10.89 -1.32 -20.77
CA ILE A 71 -12.17 -1.23 -21.48
C ILE A 71 -11.88 -0.95 -22.95
#